data_AF-A0A916NG28-F1
#
_entry.id   AF-A0A916NG28-F1
#
_cell.length_a   1.000
_cell.length_b   1.000
_cell.length_c   1.000
_cell.angle_alpha   90.00
_cell.angle_beta   90.00
_cell.angle_gamma   90.00
#
_symmetry.space_group_name_H-M   'P 1'
#
loop_
_entity.id
_entity.type
_entity.pdbx_description
1 polymer ?
#
loop_
_entity_poly.entity_id
_entity_poly.type
_entity_poly.pdbx_seq_one_letter_code
_entity_poly.pdbx_strand_id
1 'polypeptide(L)'
;MNKVAESSSFLCTLPGAGKGIAYHVATCFATAGHPSGVRFASFVGDGRRSFGVMVAAELSLDTVPQNSETLCRLAIGQAIRDHLYEKTREGDSVLDLHAVPWDGELRPVGGGVPGRARAR
;
A
#
# COMPACT_ATOMS: atom_id res chain seq x y z
N MET A 1 -3.05 -21.25 18.06
CA MET A 1 -2.23 -20.50 17.09
C MET A 1 -2.51 -19.02 17.26
N ASN A 2 -1.52 -18.24 17.73
CA ASN A 2 -1.62 -16.78 17.72
C ASN A 2 -1.46 -16.32 16.27
N LYS A 3 -2.57 -16.07 15.58
CA LYS A 3 -2.55 -15.42 14.27
C LYS A 3 -2.03 -14.01 14.53
N VAL A 4 -0.72 -13.82 14.37
CA VAL A 4 -0.12 -12.48 14.32
C VAL A 4 -1.00 -11.71 13.36
N ALA A 5 -1.66 -10.64 13.84
CA ALA A 5 -2.46 -9.80 12.98
C ALA A 5 -1.49 -9.26 11.93
N GLU A 6 -1.51 -9.82 10.73
CA GLU A 6 -0.67 -9.37 9.63
C GLU A 6 -1.02 -7.90 9.42
N SER A 7 -0.05 -7.02 9.66
CA SER A 7 -0.24 -5.59 9.51
C SER A 7 -0.64 -5.32 8.07
N SER A 8 -1.84 -4.76 7.89
CA SER A 8 -2.30 -4.35 6.55
C SER A 8 -1.85 -2.95 6.17
N SER A 9 -1.13 -2.27 7.07
CA SER A 9 -0.64 -0.90 6.91
C SER A 9 0.82 -0.78 7.30
N PHE A 10 1.56 0.01 6.53
CA PHE A 10 2.99 0.23 6.70
C PHE A 10 3.37 1.69 6.43
N LEU A 11 4.54 2.09 6.89
CA LEU A 11 5.21 3.35 6.55
C LEU A 11 6.43 3.02 5.69
N CYS A 12 6.57 3.77 4.60
CA CYS A 12 7.76 3.76 3.77
C CYS A 12 8.16 5.19 3.41
N THR A 13 9.41 5.37 3.00
CA THR A 13 9.88 6.65 2.46
C THR A 13 10.15 6.48 0.97
N LEU A 14 9.42 7.22 0.14
CA LEU A 14 9.64 7.23 -1.30
C LEU A 14 10.62 8.36 -1.69
N PRO A 15 11.36 8.23 -2.80
CA PRO A 15 12.13 9.35 -3.36
C PRO A 15 11.20 10.54 -3.59
N GLY A 16 11.69 11.76 -3.38
CA GLY A 16 10.88 12.98 -3.50
C GLY A 16 11.71 14.21 -3.18
N ALA A 17 11.23 15.39 -3.61
CA ALA A 17 12.00 16.64 -3.66
C ALA A 17 12.88 16.88 -2.41
N GLY A 18 14.17 16.57 -2.52
CA GLY A 18 15.21 16.88 -1.53
C GLY A 18 15.46 15.82 -0.44
N LYS A 19 14.44 15.38 0.31
CA LYS A 19 14.65 14.53 1.52
C LYS A 19 13.86 13.22 1.54
N GLY A 20 13.21 12.86 0.43
CA GLY A 20 12.25 11.76 0.41
C GLY A 20 10.94 12.13 1.12
N ILE A 21 9.86 11.45 0.76
CA ILE A 21 8.52 11.71 1.27
C ILE A 21 8.06 10.48 2.03
N ALA A 22 7.66 10.66 3.29
CA ALA A 22 7.08 9.59 4.09
C ALA A 22 5.64 9.32 3.62
N TYR A 23 5.35 8.07 3.29
CA TYR A 23 4.03 7.60 2.91
C TYR A 23 3.54 6.55 3.91
N HIS A 24 2.30 6.71 4.34
CA HIS A 24 1.53 5.63 4.89
C HIS A 24 0.92 4.83 3.72
N VAL A 25 1.24 3.55 3.66
CA VAL A 25 0.70 2.62 2.66
C VAL A 25 -0.22 1.63 3.34
N ALA A 26 -1.42 1.45 2.79
CA ALA A 26 -2.43 0.55 3.34
C ALA A 26 -2.98 -0.36 2.26
N THR A 27 -2.97 -1.66 2.52
CA THR A 27 -3.67 -2.64 1.70
C THR A 27 -5.16 -2.42 1.83
N CYS A 28 -5.82 -2.27 0.68
CA CYS A 28 -7.27 -2.22 0.56
C CYS A 28 -7.77 -3.64 0.30
N PHE A 29 -8.93 -4.00 0.85
CA PHE A 29 -9.55 -5.31 0.65
C PHE A 29 -10.95 -5.11 0.06
N ALA A 30 -11.26 -5.84 -1.01
CA ALA A 30 -12.62 -5.87 -1.57
C ALA A 30 -13.55 -6.75 -0.72
N THR A 31 -13.03 -7.87 -0.21
CA THR A 31 -13.73 -8.79 0.70
C THR A 31 -12.75 -9.36 1.73
N ALA A 32 -13.25 -10.06 2.75
CA ALA A 32 -12.39 -10.65 3.78
C ALA A 32 -11.36 -11.59 3.14
N GLY A 33 -10.08 -11.20 3.20
CA GLY A 33 -8.96 -11.96 2.66
C GLY A 33 -8.55 -11.60 1.23
N HIS A 34 -9.34 -10.83 0.48
CA HIS A 34 -9.04 -10.52 -0.92
C HIS A 34 -8.58 -9.06 -1.09
N PRO A 35 -7.28 -8.82 -1.27
CA PRO A 35 -6.76 -7.48 -1.47
C PRO A 35 -7.23 -6.91 -2.82
N SER A 36 -7.68 -5.67 -2.80
CA SER A 36 -8.11 -4.89 -3.97
C SER A 36 -7.08 -3.86 -4.43
N GLY A 37 -6.00 -3.65 -3.67
CA GLY A 37 -4.94 -2.71 -4.01
C GLY A 37 -4.21 -2.16 -2.80
N VAL A 38 -3.41 -1.13 -3.02
CA VAL A 38 -2.66 -0.41 -2.00
C VAL A 38 -2.90 1.08 -2.15
N ARG A 39 -3.28 1.74 -1.06
CA ARG A 39 -3.45 3.19 -1.01
C ARG A 39 -2.27 3.85 -0.33
N PHE A 40 -1.73 4.87 -0.98
CA PHE A 40 -0.64 5.70 -0.50
C PHE A 40 -1.22 7.01 0.01
N ALA A 41 -0.81 7.42 1.20
CA ALA A 41 -1.18 8.70 1.79
C ALA A 41 0.05 9.33 2.45
N SER A 42 0.44 10.51 1.98
CA SER A 42 1.42 11.35 2.65
C SER A 42 0.73 12.55 3.28
N PHE A 43 1.07 12.78 4.55
CA PHE A 43 0.63 13.93 5.34
C PHE A 43 1.77 14.94 5.57
N VAL A 44 2.95 14.70 4.96
CA VAL A 44 4.17 15.48 5.19
C VAL A 44 4.54 16.25 3.92
N GLY A 45 4.79 17.56 4.02
CA GLY A 45 5.20 18.43 2.90
C GLY A 45 4.11 19.36 2.35
N ASP A 46 4.31 19.84 1.11
CA ASP A 46 3.48 20.84 0.41
C ASP A 46 2.14 20.22 -0.07
N GLY A 47 1.24 19.94 0.88
CA GLY A 47 -0.12 19.45 0.64
C GLY A 47 -0.31 17.95 0.85
N ARG A 48 -1.55 17.54 1.20
CA ARG A 48 -1.94 16.13 1.30
C ARG A 48 -1.87 15.48 -0.08
N ARG A 49 -1.09 14.41 -0.19
CA ARG A 49 -0.97 13.61 -1.42
C ARG A 49 -1.48 12.22 -1.15
N SER A 50 -2.40 11.76 -1.98
CA SER A 50 -2.87 10.40 -1.93
C SER A 50 -3.11 9.88 -3.33
N PHE A 51 -2.72 8.63 -3.56
CA PHE A 51 -2.95 7.90 -4.79
C PHE A 51 -3.14 6.42 -4.45
N GLY A 52 -3.78 5.67 -5.35
CA GLY A 52 -3.96 4.23 -5.21
C GLY A 52 -3.25 3.46 -6.30
N VAL A 53 -2.81 2.25 -5.98
CA VAL A 53 -2.39 1.23 -6.95
C VAL A 53 -3.34 0.06 -6.76
N MET A 54 -4.29 -0.10 -7.67
CA MET A 54 -5.46 -0.96 -7.55
C MET A 54 -5.34 -2.19 -8.43
N VAL A 55 -5.77 -3.34 -7.93
CA VAL A 55 -5.88 -4.56 -8.73
C VAL A 55 -6.92 -4.33 -9.82
N ALA A 56 -6.58 -4.66 -11.07
CA ALA A 56 -7.55 -4.59 -12.16
C ALA A 56 -8.72 -5.56 -11.90
N ALA A 57 -9.94 -5.15 -12.24
CA ALA A 57 -11.13 -6.00 -12.08
C ALA A 57 -11.04 -7.33 -12.87
N GLU A 58 -10.23 -7.34 -13.94
CA GLU A 58 -10.00 -8.49 -14.81
C GLU A 58 -8.98 -9.49 -14.24
N LEU A 59 -8.21 -9.10 -13.21
CA LEU A 59 -7.21 -9.99 -12.60
C LEU A 59 -7.90 -10.99 -11.66
N SER A 60 -7.51 -12.26 -11.78
CA SER A 60 -7.95 -13.29 -10.86
C SER A 60 -7.39 -13.03 -9.46
N LEU A 61 -8.24 -13.14 -8.44
CA LEU A 61 -7.86 -12.89 -7.05
C LEU A 61 -6.72 -13.80 -6.58
N ASP A 62 -6.62 -15.02 -7.13
CA ASP A 62 -5.54 -15.97 -6.88
C ASP A 62 -4.16 -15.53 -7.40
N THR A 63 -4.13 -14.61 -8.38
CA THR A 63 -2.87 -14.07 -8.94
C THR A 63 -2.34 -12.91 -8.10
N VAL A 64 -3.17 -12.30 -7.26
CA VAL A 64 -2.78 -11.19 -6.40
C VAL A 64 -2.11 -11.74 -5.14
N PRO A 65 -0.96 -11.17 -4.72
CA PRO A 65 -0.36 -11.54 -3.44
C PRO A 65 -1.35 -11.34 -2.29
N GLN A 66 -1.66 -12.43 -1.57
CA GLN A 66 -2.54 -12.39 -0.40
C GLN A 66 -1.84 -11.81 0.84
N ASN A 67 -0.51 -11.79 0.83
CA ASN A 67 0.29 -11.14 1.86
C ASN A 67 0.32 -9.62 1.64
N SER A 68 -0.16 -8.87 2.64
CA SER A 68 -0.19 -7.41 2.61
C SER A 68 1.20 -6.80 2.42
N GLU A 69 2.24 -7.38 3.03
CA GLU A 69 3.61 -6.86 2.90
C GLU A 69 4.13 -7.03 1.47
N THR A 70 3.95 -8.21 0.87
CA THR A 70 4.36 -8.49 -0.52
C THR A 70 3.64 -7.57 -1.50
N LEU A 71 2.33 -7.38 -1.30
CA LEU A 71 1.53 -6.49 -2.14
C LEU A 71 1.98 -5.03 -2.00
N CYS A 72 2.22 -4.56 -0.77
CA CYS A 72 2.76 -3.22 -0.54
C CYS A 72 4.13 -3.03 -1.21
N ARG A 73 5.05 -4.00 -1.11
CA ARG A 73 6.35 -3.92 -1.79
C ARG A 73 6.23 -3.83 -3.31
N LEU A 74 5.34 -4.62 -3.92
CA LEU A 74 5.06 -4.54 -5.36
C LEU A 74 4.51 -3.18 -5.76
N ALA A 75 3.49 -2.70 -5.04
CA ALA A 75 2.88 -1.41 -5.31
C ALA A 75 3.88 -0.25 -5.11
N ILE A 76 4.77 -0.33 -4.11
CA ILE A 76 5.82 0.67 -3.89
C ILE A 76 6.84 0.64 -5.03
N GLY A 77 7.28 -0.56 -5.45
CA GLY A 77 8.20 -0.71 -6.57
C GLY A 77 7.67 -0.09 -7.85
N GLN A 78 6.38 -0.35 -8.14
CA GLN A 78 5.68 0.32 -9.23
C GLN A 78 5.59 1.84 -9.04
N ALA A 79 5.21 2.31 -7.84
CA ALA A 79 5.08 3.74 -7.57
C ALA A 79 6.41 4.49 -7.75
N ILE A 80 7.54 3.84 -7.46
CA ILE A 80 8.88 4.36 -7.70
C ILE A 80 9.19 4.37 -9.19
N ARG A 81 9.00 3.23 -9.88
CA ARG A 81 9.25 3.09 -11.33
C ARG A 81 8.47 4.10 -12.16
N ASP A 82 7.20 4.31 -11.81
CA ASP A 82 6.25 5.13 -12.58
C ASP A 82 6.17 6.57 -12.03
N HIS A 83 7.02 6.93 -11.06
CA HIS A 83 7.09 8.25 -10.45
C HIS A 83 5.74 8.76 -9.90
N LEU A 84 4.88 7.85 -9.40
CA LEU A 84 3.52 8.17 -8.95
C LEU A 84 3.51 9.13 -7.75
N TYR A 85 4.57 9.12 -6.95
CA TYR A 85 4.76 10.01 -5.80
C TYR A 85 4.94 11.49 -6.19
N GLU A 86 5.36 11.78 -7.44
CA GLU A 86 5.51 13.14 -7.97
C GLU A 86 4.18 13.69 -8.49
N LYS A 87 3.30 12.80 -8.95
CA LYS A 87 1.98 13.12 -9.48
C LYS A 87 1.01 13.44 -8.35
N THR A 88 1.04 14.69 -7.89
CA THR A 88 0.00 15.23 -7.01
C THR A 88 -1.36 15.17 -7.74
N ARG A 89 -2.17 14.15 -7.45
CA ARG A 89 -3.61 13.97 -7.80
C ARG A 89 -3.97 13.17 -9.06
N GLU A 90 -3.05 12.41 -9.67
CA GLU A 90 -3.37 11.69 -10.91
C GLU A 90 -3.92 10.28 -10.63
N GLY A 91 -5.19 10.18 -10.25
CA GLY A 91 -6.00 8.95 -10.27
C GLY A 91 -5.49 7.75 -9.44
N ASP A 92 -6.23 6.65 -9.51
CA ASP A 92 -5.74 5.35 -9.08
C ASP A 92 -5.05 4.66 -10.29
N SER A 93 -3.84 4.14 -10.10
CA SER A 93 -3.11 3.36 -11.11
C SER A 93 -3.45 1.87 -11.01
N VAL A 94 -3.35 1.14 -12.11
CA VAL A 94 -3.54 -0.33 -12.09
C VAL A 94 -2.26 -1.01 -11.61
N LEU A 95 -2.40 -1.98 -10.70
CA LEU A 95 -1.30 -2.78 -10.17
C LEU A 95 -0.70 -3.66 -11.28
N ASP A 96 0.59 -3.49 -11.50
CA ASP A 96 1.41 -4.34 -12.34
C ASP A 96 2.02 -5.46 -11.49
N LEU A 97 1.50 -6.68 -11.68
CA LEU A 97 1.98 -7.86 -10.97
C LEU A 97 3.41 -8.28 -11.37
N HIS A 98 3.93 -7.72 -12.47
CA HIS A 98 5.31 -7.92 -12.91
C HIS A 98 6.26 -6.81 -12.45
N ALA A 99 5.78 -5.84 -11.67
CA ALA A 99 6.63 -4.85 -11.06
C ALA A 99 7.67 -5.52 -10.15
N VAL A 100 8.88 -4.97 -10.10
CA VAL A 100 9.91 -5.45 -9.18
C VAL A 100 9.50 -5.03 -7.75
N PRO A 101 9.37 -5.96 -6.80
CA PRO A 101 9.09 -5.60 -5.41
C PRO A 101 10.16 -4.67 -4.85
N TRP A 102 9.74 -3.63 -4.15
CA TRP A 102 10.68 -2.73 -3.49
C TRP A 102 11.32 -3.38 -2.26
N ASP A 103 12.64 -3.26 -2.15
CA ASP A 103 13.47 -3.86 -1.09
C ASP A 103 13.78 -2.88 0.07
N GLY A 104 13.27 -1.64 0.01
CA GLY A 104 13.56 -0.65 1.04
C GLY A 104 12.82 -0.88 2.37
N GLU A 105 13.08 0.00 3.32
CA GLU A 105 12.55 -0.11 4.68
C GLU A 105 11.04 0.08 4.70
N LEU A 106 10.33 -0.96 5.14
CA LEU A 106 8.88 -0.98 5.30
C LEU A 106 8.54 -1.22 6.76
N ARG A 107 8.07 -0.19 7.46
CA ARG A 107 7.76 -0.26 8.90
C ARG A 107 6.27 -0.56 9.11
N PRO A 108 5.88 -1.65 9.76
CA PRO A 108 4.47 -1.91 10.04
C PRO A 108 3.88 -0.82 10.94
N VAL A 109 2.71 -0.31 10.56
CA VAL A 109 1.96 0.69 11.34
C VAL A 109 0.83 -0.01 12.04
N GLY A 110 0.81 0.08 13.37
CA GLY A 110 -0.29 -0.44 14.16
C GLY A 110 -0.44 -1.95 14.01
N GLY A 111 0.45 -2.70 14.65
CA GLY A 111 0.09 -4.02 15.17
C GLY A 111 -0.95 -3.81 16.27
N GLY A 112 -2.21 -3.60 15.89
CA GLY A 112 -3.28 -3.45 16.85
C GLY A 112 -3.40 -4.72 17.68
N VAL A 113 -3.20 -4.59 18.99
CA VAL A 113 -3.96 -5.36 19.98
C VAL A 113 -5.39 -5.64 19.47
N PRO A 114 -5.92 -6.87 19.61
CA PRO A 114 -7.26 -7.20 19.17
C PRO A 114 -8.27 -6.35 19.97
N GLY A 115 -8.78 -5.28 19.35
CA GLY A 115 -9.53 -4.28 20.11
C GLY A 115 -10.40 -3.41 19.23
N ARG A 116 -11.53 -3.99 18.79
CA ARG A 116 -12.90 -3.48 19.02
C ARG A 116 -13.78 -3.79 17.82
N ALA A 117 -14.40 -4.96 17.89
CA ALA A 117 -15.68 -5.18 17.23
C ALA A 117 -16.59 -3.98 17.56
N ARG A 118 -17.08 -3.29 16.53
CA ARG A 118 -18.22 -2.40 16.69
C ARG A 118 -19.39 -3.29 17.09
N ALA A 119 -19.71 -3.29 18.38
CA ALA A 119 -21.02 -3.72 18.85
C ALA A 119 -22.08 -2.81 18.17
N ARG A 120 -23.02 -3.44 17.48
CA ARG A 120 -24.37 -2.93 17.33
C ARG A 120 -25.30 -3.96 17.95
#